data_AF-E4N6L4-F1
#
_entry.id   AF-E4N6L4-F1
#
_cell.length_a   1.000
_cell.length_b   1.000
_cell.length_c   1.000
_cell.angle_alpha   90.00
_cell.angle_beta   90.00
_cell.angle_gamma   90.00
#
_symmetry.space_group_name_H-M   'P 1'
#
loop_
_entity.id
_entity.type
_entity.pdbx_description
1 polymer ?
#
loop_
_entity_poly.entity_id
_entity_poly.type
_entity_poly.pdbx_seq_one_letter_code
_entity_poly.pdbx_strand_id
1 'polypeptide(L)'
;MARHDQDGQDGQDDRDEPYGRGDPYGRYDVMALDVTGTVHGHRSDRERPDVAAMGAFGDRHGAGYVQVDHEDGQMVFARDGGGRWHLLSDHADRHASGELVLWFDLLHHYPAPGRDDPGHPLAGEPDPGGRGELERTEALRLVAERIAATGAGQPVDALVAERFPGGWHVHDPARTDGRGSAFLVGDLGRIREAATSLPPAVLRERFRAEEAFLRRTPEREALRDEEADLWEAATRPPGAPPAPSRAARRPAETTLIKQAAGLLDPIVQQLAGLGPKGWESLTAVFSCTVGAETARLAFRRGRRETVVRVPEKLLVLVRRQRHLAARTAEGPWYRLLVEADAELGSGGALVDYDLGEEPLPDEDLLAAVHYREDLFAYPRPAVPAWLTRHLAAEPPVSVPSPVPVLEAPAPVVDVKHAWKRLYADGGRIAYGEESIALADVEWVCYPVSRTVTRRFLGPSSYTTTYGFGVGPAGRALGDLRFTTFRKNAEPPREWTALVDLVRREVEPRLLERHFEVVAAGGAVSIGALRLDREGASAKTGSGRKTTERELPWGELAPVRVADGFVSLYRAGGGPEPVFQVPLGRGNAVLLPALLPALARLFTGRPLD
;
A
#
# COMPACT_ATOMS: atom_id res chain seq x y z
N MET A 1 62.00 76.39 -5.06
CA MET A 1 60.90 75.47 -5.39
C MET A 1 61.11 74.19 -4.58
N ALA A 2 60.59 74.12 -3.36
CA ALA A 2 60.52 72.93 -2.50
C ALA A 2 60.04 73.34 -1.10
N ARG A 3 58.80 73.03 -0.74
CA ARG A 3 58.26 72.90 0.64
C ARG A 3 57.03 71.98 0.52
N HIS A 4 57.01 70.78 1.09
CA HIS A 4 56.83 70.43 2.51
C HIS A 4 55.50 70.96 3.07
N ASP A 5 54.53 70.05 3.24
CA ASP A 5 53.36 70.09 4.14
C ASP A 5 52.77 68.67 4.12
N GLN A 6 52.88 67.87 5.18
CA GLN A 6 52.22 67.90 6.49
C GLN A 6 51.01 66.97 6.55
N ASP A 7 51.13 66.01 7.45
CA ASP A 7 50.14 65.04 7.90
C ASP A 7 48.83 65.73 8.33
N GLY A 8 47.71 65.24 7.79
CA GLY A 8 46.37 65.51 8.27
C GLY A 8 45.75 64.22 8.79
N GLN A 9 45.64 64.12 10.12
CA GLN A 9 44.79 63.15 10.81
C GLN A 9 43.32 63.46 10.49
N ASP A 10 42.64 62.59 9.76
CA ASP A 10 41.18 62.62 9.62
C ASP A 10 40.54 61.55 10.49
N GLY A 11 39.85 62.05 11.53
CA GLY A 11 38.55 61.64 12.01
C GLY A 11 38.12 60.19 11.81
N GLN A 12 38.28 59.41 12.87
CA GLN A 12 37.53 58.19 13.12
C GLN A 12 36.06 58.57 13.36
N ASP A 13 35.26 58.56 12.29
CA ASP A 13 33.79 58.62 12.30
C ASP A 13 33.29 57.21 12.65
N ASP A 14 33.09 56.95 13.95
CA ASP A 14 32.33 55.82 14.48
C ASP A 14 30.91 55.88 13.91
N ARG A 15 30.74 55.31 12.72
CA ARG A 15 29.44 54.84 12.27
C ARG A 15 29.32 53.41 12.74
N ASP A 16 28.51 53.25 13.77
CA ASP A 16 27.79 52.02 14.09
C ASP A 16 27.24 51.40 12.80
N GLU A 17 28.00 50.49 12.21
CA GLU A 17 27.46 49.51 11.28
C GLU A 17 26.49 48.66 12.10
N PRO A 18 25.18 48.65 11.77
CA PRO A 18 24.25 47.82 12.50
C PRO A 18 24.65 46.37 12.26
N TYR A 19 25.07 45.70 13.33
CA TYR A 19 25.20 44.25 13.44
C TYR A 19 24.14 43.59 12.56
N GLY A 20 24.63 42.83 11.58
CA GLY A 20 23.81 42.19 10.57
C GLY A 20 22.57 41.57 11.19
N ARG A 21 21.40 42.09 10.81
CA ARG A 21 20.17 41.32 10.85
C ARG A 21 20.48 40.03 10.10
N GLY A 22 20.66 38.93 10.84
CA GLY A 22 20.60 37.59 10.26
C GLY A 22 19.37 37.55 9.37
N ASP A 23 19.56 37.12 8.13
CA ASP A 23 18.49 36.98 7.16
C ASP A 23 17.36 36.18 7.84
N PRO A 24 16.18 36.77 8.14
CA PRO A 24 15.16 36.11 8.94
C PRO A 24 14.47 34.98 8.17
N TYR A 25 14.89 34.71 6.93
CA TYR A 25 14.42 33.61 6.11
C TYR A 25 15.51 32.54 6.07
N GLY A 26 15.30 31.47 6.84
CA GLY A 26 16.18 30.31 6.82
C GLY A 26 16.40 29.81 5.40
N ARG A 27 17.64 29.47 5.07
CA ARG A 27 18.03 28.96 3.76
C ARG A 27 17.59 27.50 3.67
N TYR A 28 16.94 27.15 2.56
CA TYR A 28 16.55 25.77 2.25
C TYR A 28 17.55 25.20 1.25
N ASP A 29 18.35 24.23 1.65
CA ASP A 29 19.26 23.54 0.75
C ASP A 29 18.57 22.31 0.16
N VAL A 30 18.24 22.39 -1.13
CA VAL A 30 17.42 21.43 -1.87
C VAL A 30 18.33 20.51 -2.68
N MET A 31 18.22 19.20 -2.45
CA MET A 31 18.97 18.15 -3.14
C MET A 31 18.03 17.19 -3.86
N ALA A 32 18.25 16.96 -5.15
CA ALA A 32 17.58 15.93 -5.92
C ALA A 32 18.40 14.63 -5.81
N LEU A 33 17.78 13.56 -5.34
CA LEU A 33 18.45 12.31 -4.97
C LEU A 33 17.83 11.11 -5.69
N ASP A 34 18.61 10.08 -5.97
CA ASP A 34 18.07 8.75 -6.23
C ASP A 34 17.90 7.95 -4.93
N VAL A 35 17.34 6.74 -5.01
CA VAL A 35 17.17 5.83 -3.85
C VAL A 35 18.48 5.54 -3.11
N THR A 36 19.60 5.52 -3.82
CA THR A 36 20.89 5.23 -3.20
C THR A 36 21.35 6.37 -2.31
N GLY A 37 20.73 7.56 -2.44
CA GLY A 37 21.12 8.81 -1.81
C GLY A 37 22.10 9.62 -2.67
N THR A 38 22.34 9.22 -3.92
CA THR A 38 23.24 9.94 -4.83
C THR A 38 22.58 11.24 -5.27
N VAL A 39 23.31 12.36 -5.16
CA VAL A 39 22.83 13.71 -5.52
C VAL A 39 22.98 13.96 -7.02
N HIS A 40 21.86 14.22 -7.69
CA HIS A 40 21.77 14.56 -9.13
C HIS A 40 21.55 16.06 -9.39
N GLY A 41 21.20 16.81 -8.35
CA GLY A 41 20.99 18.26 -8.42
C GLY A 41 21.01 18.89 -7.04
N HIS A 42 21.52 20.11 -6.94
CA HIS A 42 21.56 20.88 -5.70
C HIS A 42 21.23 22.35 -6.00
N ARG A 43 20.42 22.97 -5.15
CA ARG A 43 20.17 24.41 -5.15
C ARG A 43 19.82 24.91 -3.76
N SER A 44 19.88 26.22 -3.58
CA SER A 44 19.45 26.84 -2.33
C SER A 44 18.29 27.79 -2.60
N ASP A 45 17.21 27.61 -1.87
CA ASP A 45 16.00 28.40 -1.96
C ASP A 45 15.86 29.27 -0.69
N ARG A 46 15.21 30.42 -0.83
CA ARG A 46 14.89 31.33 0.29
C ARG A 46 13.44 31.18 0.78
N GLU A 47 12.62 30.49 -0.01
CA GLU A 47 11.21 30.24 0.28
C GLU A 47 11.01 28.76 0.57
N ARG A 48 10.11 28.44 1.50
CA ARG A 48 9.78 27.05 1.82
C ARG A 48 9.21 26.36 0.57
N PRO A 49 9.85 25.30 0.07
CA PRO A 49 9.41 24.65 -1.15
C PRO A 49 8.11 23.86 -0.96
N ASP A 50 7.26 23.85 -1.99
CA ASP A 50 6.06 23.03 -2.06
C ASP A 50 6.25 21.78 -2.94
N VAL A 51 5.27 20.87 -2.90
CA VAL A 51 5.32 19.59 -3.65
C VAL A 51 5.46 19.81 -5.16
N ALA A 52 4.85 20.87 -5.71
CA ALA A 52 4.91 21.12 -7.16
C ALA A 52 6.31 21.61 -7.58
N ALA A 53 6.90 22.52 -6.80
CA ALA A 53 8.24 23.04 -7.02
C ALA A 53 9.31 21.94 -6.86
N MET A 54 9.16 21.06 -5.86
CA MET A 54 10.05 19.92 -5.66
C MET A 54 9.85 18.86 -6.73
N GLY A 55 8.61 18.60 -7.15
CA GLY A 55 8.36 17.67 -8.26
C GLY A 55 9.01 18.12 -9.56
N ALA A 56 8.85 19.39 -9.92
CA ALA A 56 9.51 19.97 -11.09
C ALA A 56 11.06 19.95 -10.98
N PHE A 57 11.60 20.05 -9.78
CA PHE A 57 13.05 19.94 -9.54
C PHE A 57 13.53 18.51 -9.71
N GLY A 58 12.87 17.54 -9.07
CA GLY A 58 13.19 16.13 -9.19
C GLY A 58 13.11 15.64 -10.64
N ASP A 59 12.04 16.00 -11.36
CA ASP A 59 11.85 15.62 -12.76
C ASP A 59 12.94 16.20 -13.69
N ARG A 60 13.37 17.44 -13.45
CA ARG A 60 14.47 18.08 -14.19
C ARG A 60 15.79 17.33 -14.04
N HIS A 61 16.04 16.77 -12.85
CA HIS A 61 17.28 16.06 -12.52
C HIS A 61 17.16 14.54 -12.68
N GLY A 62 16.03 14.03 -13.18
CA GLY A 62 15.80 12.58 -13.32
C GLY A 62 15.76 11.84 -11.99
N ALA A 63 15.56 12.55 -10.88
CA ALA A 63 15.59 12.03 -9.52
C ALA A 63 14.20 11.59 -9.07
N GLY A 64 14.12 10.48 -8.33
CA GLY A 64 12.88 10.01 -7.70
C GLY A 64 12.55 10.72 -6.39
N TYR A 65 13.54 11.43 -5.81
CA TYR A 65 13.47 12.04 -4.50
C TYR A 65 14.00 13.46 -4.50
N VAL A 66 13.46 14.28 -3.62
CA VAL A 66 14.02 15.59 -3.30
C VAL A 66 14.04 15.75 -1.78
N GLN A 67 15.22 16.02 -1.24
CA GLN A 67 15.41 16.33 0.17
C GLN A 67 15.69 17.82 0.31
N VAL A 68 15.15 18.44 1.35
CA VAL A 68 15.37 19.84 1.64
C VAL A 68 15.86 19.97 3.07
N ASP A 69 17.10 20.40 3.23
CA ASP A 69 17.70 20.67 4.53
C ASP A 69 17.36 22.12 4.95
N HIS A 70 16.89 22.28 6.19
CA HIS A 70 16.59 23.55 6.84
C HIS A 70 17.09 23.52 8.30
N GLU A 71 17.21 24.69 8.94
CA GLU A 71 17.69 24.81 10.33
C GLU A 71 16.85 23.98 11.33
N ASP A 72 15.55 23.84 11.04
CA ASP A 72 14.60 23.10 11.87
C ASP A 72 14.54 21.59 11.55
N GLY A 73 15.17 21.11 10.47
CA GLY A 73 15.10 19.70 10.07
C GLY A 73 15.04 19.52 8.56
N GLN A 74 14.68 18.31 8.12
CA GLN A 74 14.64 17.97 6.70
C GLN A 74 13.21 17.72 6.21
N MET A 75 12.90 18.21 5.01
CA MET A 75 11.70 17.81 4.28
C MET A 75 12.06 16.77 3.22
N VAL A 76 11.19 15.78 3.02
CA VAL A 76 11.41 14.69 2.06
C VAL A 76 10.24 14.61 1.10
N PHE A 77 10.53 14.69 -0.19
CA PHE A 77 9.58 14.56 -1.27
C PHE A 77 9.94 13.36 -2.14
N ALA A 78 8.94 12.63 -2.62
CA ALA A 78 9.16 11.46 -3.47
C ALA A 78 8.10 11.30 -4.55
N ARG A 79 8.51 10.75 -5.69
CA ARG A 79 7.65 10.45 -6.85
C ARG A 79 7.18 9.01 -6.76
N ASP A 80 5.89 8.71 -6.78
CA ASP A 80 5.41 7.32 -6.79
C ASP A 80 5.58 6.64 -8.16
N GLY A 81 5.32 5.32 -8.23
CA GLY A 81 5.39 4.55 -9.48
C GLY A 81 4.40 4.97 -10.57
N GLY A 82 3.43 5.85 -10.26
CA GLY A 82 2.53 6.49 -11.22
C GLY A 82 3.01 7.89 -11.64
N GLY A 83 4.21 8.31 -11.23
CA GLY A 83 4.80 9.60 -11.57
C GLY A 83 4.31 10.76 -10.71
N ARG A 84 3.51 10.54 -9.66
CA ARG A 84 2.97 11.61 -8.82
C ARG A 84 3.90 11.90 -7.64
N TRP A 85 4.18 13.18 -7.40
CA TRP A 85 4.99 13.64 -6.27
C TRP A 85 4.18 13.78 -4.97
N HIS A 86 4.80 13.42 -3.85
CA HIS A 86 4.24 13.47 -2.49
C HIS A 86 5.27 14.06 -1.52
N LEU A 87 4.79 14.80 -0.51
CA LEU A 87 5.56 15.13 0.69
C LEU A 87 5.48 13.94 1.65
N LEU A 88 6.61 13.32 1.96
CA LEU A 88 6.70 12.15 2.85
C LEU A 88 6.81 12.56 4.32
N SER A 89 7.61 13.58 4.58
CA SER A 89 7.74 14.22 5.87
C SER A 89 8.11 15.67 5.65
N ASP A 90 7.52 16.54 6.45
CA ASP A 90 7.80 17.97 6.43
C ASP A 90 8.77 18.40 7.54
N HIS A 91 9.20 17.45 8.36
CA HIS A 91 10.23 17.59 9.37
C HIS A 91 10.71 16.18 9.81
N ALA A 92 11.87 15.78 9.30
CA ALA A 92 12.58 14.57 9.67
C ALA A 92 14.04 14.92 10.02
N ASP A 93 14.64 14.18 10.95
CA ASP A 93 16.10 14.20 11.05
C ASP A 93 16.73 13.49 9.84
N ARG A 94 18.05 13.68 9.65
CA ARG A 94 18.80 13.09 8.53
C ARG A 94 18.71 11.57 8.44
N HIS A 95 18.51 10.90 9.57
CA HIS A 95 18.40 9.45 9.60
C HIS A 95 16.99 9.01 9.21
N ALA A 96 15.97 9.65 9.77
CA ALA A 96 14.57 9.39 9.47
C ALA A 96 14.25 9.67 7.99
N SER A 97 14.85 10.70 7.38
CA SER A 97 14.66 11.01 5.96
C SER A 97 15.14 9.89 5.03
N GLY A 98 16.31 9.31 5.30
CA GLY A 98 16.82 8.15 4.57
C GLY A 98 15.91 6.92 4.70
N GLU A 99 15.41 6.64 5.91
CA GLU A 99 14.47 5.54 6.16
C GLU A 99 13.15 5.76 5.39
N LEU A 100 12.63 6.99 5.34
CA LEU A 100 11.41 7.34 4.60
C LEU A 100 11.57 7.16 3.09
N VAL A 101 12.71 7.59 2.52
CA VAL A 101 13.03 7.44 1.10
C VAL A 101 13.07 5.96 0.72
N LEU A 102 13.83 5.16 1.48
CA LEU A 102 13.99 3.72 1.24
C LEU A 102 12.66 2.98 1.37
N TRP A 103 11.88 3.29 2.39
CA TRP A 103 10.57 2.71 2.61
C TRP A 103 9.58 3.07 1.48
N PHE A 104 9.59 4.33 1.05
CA PHE A 104 8.76 4.76 -0.04
C PHE A 104 9.13 4.05 -1.35
N ASP A 105 10.42 3.87 -1.63
CA ASP A 105 10.89 3.10 -2.79
C ASP A 105 10.40 1.65 -2.76
N LEU A 106 10.54 0.99 -1.60
CA LEU A 106 10.09 -0.39 -1.36
C LEU A 106 8.59 -0.58 -1.64
N LEU A 107 7.76 0.42 -1.34
CA LEU A 107 6.31 0.31 -1.54
C LEU A 107 5.83 0.79 -2.91
N HIS A 108 6.52 1.75 -3.52
CA HIS A 108 6.03 2.45 -4.71
C HIS A 108 6.82 2.14 -5.99
N HIS A 109 8.01 1.56 -5.88
CA HIS A 109 8.94 1.42 -7.01
C HIS A 109 9.53 0.01 -7.18
N TYR A 110 9.53 -0.85 -6.14
CA TYR A 110 9.98 -2.25 -6.26
C TYR A 110 8.85 -3.31 -6.15
N PRO A 111 8.00 -3.51 -7.17
CA PRO A 111 7.08 -4.64 -7.23
C PRO A 111 7.65 -5.92 -7.88
N ALA A 112 8.94 -5.99 -8.24
CA ALA A 112 9.57 -7.09 -9.00
C ALA A 112 10.97 -7.44 -8.47
N PRO A 113 11.48 -8.68 -8.68
CA PRO A 113 12.69 -9.16 -8.02
C PRO A 113 13.96 -8.57 -8.67
N GLY A 114 14.46 -7.45 -8.14
CA GLY A 114 15.78 -6.94 -8.46
C GLY A 114 16.86 -7.72 -7.70
N ARG A 115 17.13 -8.98 -8.08
CA ARG A 115 18.28 -9.73 -7.54
C ARG A 115 19.61 -9.29 -8.16
N ASP A 116 19.57 -8.74 -9.36
CA ASP A 116 20.77 -8.35 -10.12
C ASP A 116 21.10 -6.85 -10.03
N ASP A 117 20.29 -6.08 -9.29
CA ASP A 117 20.56 -4.67 -9.04
C ASP A 117 21.31 -4.51 -7.70
N PRO A 118 22.61 -4.18 -7.70
CA PRO A 118 23.36 -3.92 -6.47
C PRO A 118 22.86 -2.69 -5.70
N GLY A 119 22.07 -1.81 -6.32
CA GLY A 119 21.35 -0.71 -5.67
C GLY A 119 20.04 -1.13 -5.00
N HIS A 120 19.59 -2.38 -5.19
CA HIS A 120 18.35 -2.87 -4.63
C HIS A 120 18.44 -2.97 -3.09
N PRO A 121 17.44 -2.48 -2.33
CA PRO A 121 17.44 -2.55 -0.87
C PRO A 121 17.45 -3.98 -0.29
N LEU A 122 17.16 -5.00 -1.11
CA LEU A 122 17.31 -6.44 -0.77
C LEU A 122 18.63 -7.08 -1.25
N ALA A 123 19.54 -6.29 -1.82
CA ALA A 123 20.86 -6.78 -2.21
C ALA A 123 21.63 -7.23 -0.97
N GLY A 124 21.93 -8.53 -0.89
CA GLY A 124 22.68 -9.12 0.23
C GLY A 124 21.83 -9.58 1.41
N GLU A 125 20.55 -9.92 1.21
CA GLU A 125 19.86 -10.86 2.10
C GLU A 125 20.61 -12.20 2.15
N PRO A 126 20.61 -12.90 3.30
CA PRO A 126 21.15 -14.25 3.36
C PRO A 126 20.42 -15.17 2.37
N ASP A 127 21.17 -16.09 1.75
CA ASP A 127 20.58 -17.14 0.94
C ASP A 127 19.49 -17.88 1.74
N PRO A 128 18.38 -18.31 1.09
CA PRO A 128 17.41 -19.17 1.75
C PRO A 128 18.14 -20.39 2.35
N GLY A 129 18.08 -20.53 3.69
CA GLY A 129 18.80 -21.55 4.47
C GLY A 129 19.64 -21.03 5.66
N GLY A 130 19.79 -19.71 5.85
CA GLY A 130 20.65 -19.14 6.90
C GLY A 130 19.99 -19.05 8.28
N ARG A 131 20.72 -19.50 9.34
CA ARG A 131 20.29 -19.56 10.77
C ARG A 131 19.25 -18.49 11.18
N GLY A 132 18.14 -18.96 11.76
CA GLY A 132 16.98 -18.14 12.17
C GLY A 132 15.69 -18.49 11.45
N GLU A 133 15.66 -19.60 10.69
CA GLU A 133 14.51 -19.99 9.88
C GLU A 133 13.40 -20.63 10.71
N LEU A 134 12.17 -20.15 10.48
CA LEU A 134 10.98 -20.79 11.01
C LEU A 134 10.78 -22.12 10.27
N GLU A 135 10.56 -23.23 10.98
CA GLU A 135 10.30 -24.52 10.33
C GLU A 135 8.95 -24.53 9.61
N ARG A 136 8.80 -25.36 8.57
CA ARG A 136 7.54 -25.52 7.82
C ARG A 136 6.35 -25.85 8.74
N THR A 137 6.57 -26.80 9.65
CA THR A 137 5.57 -27.26 10.62
C THR A 137 5.16 -26.13 11.54
N GLU A 138 6.12 -25.29 11.94
CA GLU A 138 5.87 -24.15 12.78
C GLU A 138 5.10 -23.07 12.03
N ALA A 139 5.45 -22.77 10.78
CA ALA A 139 4.69 -21.84 9.94
C ALA A 139 3.22 -22.28 9.75
N LEU A 140 2.98 -23.58 9.56
CA LEU A 140 1.64 -24.16 9.50
C LEU A 140 0.91 -24.05 10.86
N ARG A 141 1.61 -24.30 11.98
CA ARG A 141 1.07 -24.16 13.33
C ARG A 141 0.63 -22.72 13.62
N LEU A 142 1.49 -21.75 13.30
CA LEU A 142 1.20 -20.32 13.47
C LEU A 142 -0.05 -19.91 12.69
N VAL A 143 -0.16 -20.34 11.43
CA VAL A 143 -1.35 -20.04 10.61
C VAL A 143 -2.59 -20.79 11.11
N ALA A 144 -2.43 -22.02 11.59
CA ALA A 144 -3.52 -22.79 12.17
C ALA A 144 -4.12 -22.11 13.40
N GLU A 145 -3.26 -21.65 14.31
CA GLU A 145 -3.66 -20.90 15.50
C GLU A 145 -4.30 -19.57 15.12
N ARG A 146 -3.80 -18.89 14.08
CA ARG A 146 -4.38 -17.66 13.56
C ARG A 146 -5.79 -17.87 12.98
N ILE A 147 -6.00 -18.93 12.21
CA ILE A 147 -7.32 -19.30 11.66
C ILE A 147 -8.30 -19.65 12.80
N ALA A 148 -7.83 -20.42 13.79
CA ALA A 148 -8.64 -20.77 14.96
C ALA A 148 -9.06 -19.54 15.78
N ALA A 149 -8.12 -18.61 16.02
CA ALA A 149 -8.38 -17.37 16.77
C ALA A 149 -9.35 -16.42 16.05
N THR A 150 -9.39 -16.46 14.71
CA THR A 150 -10.31 -15.63 13.91
C THR A 150 -11.68 -16.27 13.73
N GLY A 151 -11.86 -17.54 14.15
CA GLY A 151 -13.10 -18.28 13.93
C GLY A 151 -13.39 -18.59 12.45
N ALA A 152 -12.39 -18.45 11.58
CA ALA A 152 -12.52 -18.79 10.17
C ALA A 152 -12.61 -20.33 10.06
N GLY A 153 -13.74 -20.86 9.60
CA GLY A 153 -13.98 -22.31 9.44
C GLY A 153 -13.16 -22.98 8.33
N GLN A 154 -11.91 -22.55 8.13
CA GLN A 154 -11.03 -23.05 7.09
C GLN A 154 -10.36 -24.36 7.52
N PRO A 155 -10.37 -25.40 6.67
CA PRO A 155 -9.74 -26.67 6.99
C PRO A 155 -8.21 -26.50 7.07
N VAL A 156 -7.70 -26.58 8.28
CA VAL A 156 -6.28 -26.38 8.60
C VAL A 156 -5.40 -27.52 8.09
N ASP A 157 -5.96 -28.73 8.00
CA ASP A 157 -5.26 -29.94 7.56
C ASP A 157 -4.92 -29.92 6.05
N ALA A 158 -5.58 -29.04 5.29
CA ALA A 158 -5.36 -28.89 3.85
C ALA A 158 -4.26 -27.86 3.53
N LEU A 159 -3.76 -27.11 4.51
CA LEU A 159 -2.81 -26.02 4.25
C LEU A 159 -1.45 -26.54 3.78
N VAL A 160 -0.90 -25.87 2.78
CA VAL A 160 0.44 -26.07 2.26
C VAL A 160 1.26 -24.80 2.50
N ALA A 161 2.42 -25.00 3.10
CA ALA A 161 3.43 -23.96 3.25
C ALA A 161 4.51 -24.12 2.17
N GLU A 162 4.64 -23.11 1.31
CA GLU A 162 5.69 -22.95 0.30
C GLU A 162 6.78 -22.01 0.83
N ARG A 163 8.04 -22.44 0.78
CA ARG A 163 9.18 -21.62 1.20
C ARG A 163 9.43 -20.49 0.19
N PHE A 164 9.70 -19.29 0.67
CA PHE A 164 10.34 -18.23 -0.12
C PHE A 164 11.44 -17.55 0.71
N PRO A 165 12.37 -16.80 0.09
CA PRO A 165 13.40 -16.10 0.85
C PRO A 165 12.79 -15.17 1.89
N GLY A 166 13.10 -15.39 3.18
CA GLY A 166 12.60 -14.61 4.30
C GLY A 166 11.31 -15.14 4.97
N GLY A 167 10.69 -16.23 4.46
CA GLY A 167 9.48 -16.78 5.08
C GLY A 167 8.77 -17.91 4.33
N TRP A 168 7.48 -18.07 4.64
CA TRP A 168 6.58 -19.10 4.14
C TRP A 168 5.29 -18.51 3.59
N HIS A 169 4.85 -18.99 2.44
CA HIS A 169 3.55 -18.71 1.88
C HIS A 169 2.63 -19.89 2.18
N VAL A 170 1.71 -19.71 3.12
CA VAL A 170 0.77 -20.73 3.58
C VAL A 170 -0.59 -20.51 2.93
N HIS A 171 -1.06 -21.49 2.19
CA HIS A 171 -2.32 -21.40 1.45
C HIS A 171 -2.97 -22.78 1.33
N ASP A 172 -4.24 -22.82 0.96
CA ASP A 172 -4.96 -24.07 0.66
C ASP A 172 -4.81 -24.39 -0.84
N PRO A 173 -4.09 -25.46 -1.23
CA PRO A 173 -3.84 -25.80 -2.63
C PRO A 173 -5.10 -26.30 -3.34
N ALA A 174 -6.12 -26.79 -2.61
CA ALA A 174 -7.38 -27.23 -3.20
C ALA A 174 -8.26 -26.03 -3.60
N ARG A 175 -7.98 -24.85 -3.05
CA ARG A 175 -8.60 -23.57 -3.41
C ARG A 175 -7.74 -22.82 -4.43
N THR A 176 -7.72 -23.34 -5.65
CA THR A 176 -7.08 -22.70 -6.82
C THR A 176 -7.85 -21.49 -7.38
N ASP A 177 -8.98 -21.11 -6.76
CA ASP A 177 -9.86 -20.03 -7.18
C ASP A 177 -9.53 -18.67 -6.55
N GLY A 178 -8.42 -18.57 -5.78
CA GLY A 178 -7.99 -17.34 -5.12
C GLY A 178 -8.85 -16.93 -3.92
N ARG A 179 -9.73 -17.82 -3.42
CA ARG A 179 -10.61 -17.56 -2.27
C ARG A 179 -10.16 -18.18 -0.96
N GLY A 180 -9.00 -18.84 -0.97
CA GLY A 180 -8.29 -19.15 0.27
C GLY A 180 -7.60 -17.90 0.79
N SER A 181 -7.75 -17.59 2.08
CA SER A 181 -6.83 -16.68 2.76
C SER A 181 -5.42 -17.26 2.59
N ALA A 182 -4.58 -16.49 1.90
CA ALA A 182 -3.16 -16.77 1.80
C ALA A 182 -2.48 -16.04 2.96
N PHE A 183 -1.65 -16.75 3.71
CA PHE A 183 -0.88 -16.19 4.81
C PHE A 183 0.59 -16.15 4.42
N LEU A 184 1.25 -15.04 4.73
CA LEU A 184 2.70 -14.90 4.60
C LEU A 184 3.28 -14.91 6.01
N VAL A 185 4.15 -15.87 6.29
CA VAL A 185 4.77 -16.05 7.59
C VAL A 185 6.26 -15.74 7.48
N GLY A 186 6.73 -14.69 8.13
CA GLY A 186 8.15 -14.35 8.16
C GLY A 186 8.93 -15.33 9.03
N ASP A 187 10.22 -15.48 8.77
CA ASP A 187 11.10 -16.30 9.62
C ASP A 187 11.13 -15.92 11.10
N LEU A 188 10.74 -14.68 11.44
CA LEU A 188 10.59 -14.21 12.82
C LEU A 188 9.19 -14.50 13.40
N GLY A 189 8.36 -15.28 12.71
CA GLY A 189 7.00 -15.63 13.13
C GLY A 189 5.93 -14.61 12.76
N ARG A 190 6.25 -13.48 12.09
CA ARG A 190 5.25 -12.50 11.65
C ARG A 190 4.27 -13.13 10.66
N ILE A 191 2.98 -13.14 10.99
CA ILE A 191 1.93 -13.60 10.07
C ILE A 191 1.23 -12.39 9.45
N ARG A 192 1.18 -12.34 8.12
CA ARG A 192 0.34 -11.39 7.38
C ARG A 192 -0.69 -12.15 6.57
N GLU A 193 -1.96 -11.90 6.83
CA GLU A 193 -3.02 -12.33 5.92
C GLU A 193 -2.98 -11.46 4.67
N ALA A 194 -2.81 -12.10 3.52
CA ALA A 194 -2.72 -11.42 2.25
C ALA A 194 -4.11 -11.25 1.65
N ALA A 195 -4.47 -10.02 1.31
CA ALA A 195 -5.63 -9.76 0.47
C ALA A 195 -5.38 -10.39 -0.91
N THR A 196 -6.28 -11.27 -1.33
CA THR A 196 -6.15 -12.15 -2.52
C THR A 196 -6.20 -11.42 -3.88
N SER A 197 -6.18 -10.08 -3.88
CA SER A 197 -6.25 -9.26 -5.10
C SER A 197 -4.90 -9.01 -5.78
N LEU A 198 -3.78 -9.36 -5.14
CA LEU A 198 -2.45 -9.28 -5.72
C LEU A 198 -1.92 -10.68 -6.05
N PRO A 199 -1.20 -10.88 -7.16
CA PRO A 199 -0.59 -12.16 -7.49
C PRO A 199 0.33 -12.64 -6.35
N PRO A 200 0.38 -13.96 -6.04
CA PRO A 200 1.19 -14.48 -4.94
C PRO A 200 2.68 -14.08 -5.00
N ALA A 201 3.25 -13.96 -6.20
CA ALA A 201 4.62 -13.50 -6.39
C ALA A 201 4.83 -12.05 -5.89
N VAL A 202 3.89 -11.15 -6.20
CA VAL A 202 3.92 -9.75 -5.75
C VAL A 202 3.70 -9.64 -4.25
N LEU A 203 2.79 -10.46 -3.71
CA LEU A 203 2.53 -10.53 -2.26
C LEU A 203 3.77 -10.97 -1.48
N ARG A 204 4.45 -12.05 -1.94
CA ARG A 204 5.69 -12.56 -1.34
C ARG A 204 6.80 -11.53 -1.42
N GLU A 205 7.00 -10.90 -2.58
CA GLU A 205 8.06 -9.91 -2.76
C GLU A 205 7.85 -8.69 -1.86
N ARG A 206 6.62 -8.17 -1.80
CA ARG A 206 6.28 -7.06 -0.92
C ARG A 206 6.46 -7.41 0.56
N PHE A 207 6.06 -8.61 0.96
CA PHE A 207 6.27 -9.07 2.33
C PHE A 207 7.74 -9.23 2.68
N ARG A 208 8.53 -9.79 1.76
CA ARG A 208 9.98 -9.92 1.88
C ARG A 208 10.65 -8.55 2.01
N ALA A 209 10.26 -7.60 1.16
CA ALA A 209 10.70 -6.22 1.23
C ALA A 209 10.42 -5.57 2.59
N GLU A 210 9.21 -5.76 3.11
CA GLU A 210 8.84 -5.29 4.45
C GLU A 210 9.66 -5.98 5.55
N GLU A 211 9.82 -7.30 5.50
CA GLU A 211 10.63 -8.05 6.48
C GLU A 211 12.09 -7.61 6.47
N ALA A 212 12.67 -7.41 5.28
CA ALA A 212 14.04 -6.94 5.14
C ALA A 212 14.22 -5.54 5.66
N PHE A 213 13.27 -4.64 5.37
CA PHE A 213 13.25 -3.28 5.91
C PHE A 213 13.19 -3.29 7.44
N LEU A 214 12.30 -4.10 8.02
CA LEU A 214 12.19 -4.25 9.47
C LEU A 214 13.50 -4.77 10.07
N ARG A 215 14.09 -5.81 9.49
CA ARG A 215 15.28 -6.52 10.01
C ARG A 215 16.62 -5.86 9.69
N ARG A 216 16.63 -4.81 8.86
CA ARG A 216 17.85 -4.16 8.42
C ARG A 216 18.67 -3.72 9.64
N THR A 217 19.92 -4.20 9.70
CA THR A 217 20.82 -3.94 10.83
C THR A 217 21.46 -2.55 10.66
N PRO A 218 21.43 -1.69 11.69
CA PRO A 218 22.00 -0.34 11.62
C PRO A 218 23.50 -0.28 11.30
N GLU A 219 24.24 -1.39 11.41
CA GLU A 219 25.68 -1.43 11.13
C GLU A 219 25.99 -1.32 9.62
N ARG A 220 25.11 -1.78 8.73
CA ARG A 220 25.23 -1.53 7.27
C ARG A 220 24.89 -0.07 6.91
N GLU A 221 24.25 0.67 7.82
CA GLU A 221 23.94 2.10 7.70
C GLU A 221 25.06 2.97 8.29
N ALA A 222 25.67 2.52 9.40
CA ALA A 222 26.85 3.14 10.01
C ALA A 222 28.07 3.20 9.07
N LEU A 223 28.14 2.33 8.04
CA LEU A 223 29.20 2.40 7.02
C LEU A 223 29.06 3.65 6.13
N ARG A 224 27.83 4.12 5.88
CA ARG A 224 27.58 5.41 5.19
C ARG A 224 27.85 6.60 6.10
N ASP A 225 27.57 6.45 7.40
CA ASP A 225 27.92 7.46 8.40
C ASP A 225 29.44 7.57 8.58
N GLU A 226 30.17 6.45 8.60
CA GLU A 226 31.64 6.45 8.60
C GLU A 226 32.19 7.09 7.33
N GLU A 227 31.59 6.85 6.16
CA GLU A 227 32.02 7.46 4.90
C GLU A 227 31.74 8.96 4.83
N ALA A 228 30.61 9.43 5.40
CA ALA A 228 30.29 10.84 5.54
C ALA A 228 31.16 11.55 6.59
N ASP A 229 31.40 10.91 7.74
CA ASP A 229 32.33 11.38 8.78
C ASP A 229 33.78 11.40 8.26
N LEU A 230 34.15 10.46 7.39
CA LEU A 230 35.43 10.43 6.68
C LEU A 230 35.53 11.57 5.66
N TRP A 231 34.45 11.90 4.96
CA TRP A 231 34.38 13.07 4.07
C TRP A 231 34.49 14.38 4.85
N GLU A 232 33.78 14.51 5.97
CA GLU A 232 33.86 15.67 6.86
C GLU A 232 35.27 15.81 7.48
N ALA A 233 35.89 14.68 7.85
CA ALA A 233 37.28 14.62 8.30
C ALA A 233 38.29 14.96 7.19
N ALA A 234 38.02 14.57 5.94
CA ALA A 234 38.85 14.89 4.77
C ALA A 234 38.78 16.38 4.39
N THR A 235 37.68 17.05 4.74
CA THR A 235 37.52 18.52 4.60
C THR A 235 38.04 19.32 5.79
N ARG A 236 38.61 18.66 6.81
CA ARG A 236 39.09 19.31 8.05
C ARG A 236 40.46 20.00 7.81
N PRO A 237 40.72 21.18 8.39
CA PRO A 237 42.00 21.86 8.23
C PRO A 237 43.19 21.01 8.74
N PRO A 238 44.40 21.15 8.16
CA PRO A 238 45.56 20.35 8.54
C PRO A 238 45.93 20.58 10.01
N GLY A 239 45.94 19.52 10.84
CA GLY A 239 46.41 19.57 12.24
C GLY A 239 45.48 18.96 13.30
N ALA A 240 44.27 18.52 12.95
CA ALA A 240 43.37 17.84 13.88
C ALA A 240 43.84 16.39 14.18
N PRO A 241 43.72 15.90 15.43
CA PRO A 241 44.09 14.53 15.78
C PRO A 241 43.24 13.50 15.01
N PRO A 242 43.82 12.34 14.62
CA PRO A 242 43.10 11.31 13.87
C PRO A 242 41.99 10.70 14.70
N ALA A 243 40.81 10.50 14.10
CA ALA A 243 39.71 9.81 14.73
C ALA A 243 40.06 8.31 14.92
N PRO A 244 39.73 7.70 16.08
CA PRO A 244 40.00 6.29 16.30
C PRO A 244 39.12 5.42 15.39
N SER A 245 39.75 4.51 14.64
CA SER A 245 39.08 3.50 13.81
C SER A 245 38.24 2.55 14.68
N ARG A 246 36.96 2.36 14.35
CA ARG A 246 36.05 1.42 15.02
C ARG A 246 35.65 0.29 14.07
N ALA A 247 36.31 -0.86 14.19
CA ALA A 247 35.80 -2.08 13.60
C ALA A 247 34.43 -2.45 14.21
N ALA A 248 33.46 -2.76 13.32
CA ALA A 248 32.15 -3.39 13.54
C ALA A 248 31.74 -3.59 15.02
N ARG A 249 31.11 -2.57 15.60
CA ARG A 249 30.43 -2.66 16.90
C ARG A 249 28.93 -2.56 16.69
N ARG A 250 28.17 -3.31 17.50
CA ARG A 250 26.74 -3.07 17.73
C ARG A 250 26.50 -1.57 17.90
N PRO A 251 25.47 -1.00 17.25
CA PRO A 251 25.15 0.41 17.41
C PRO A 251 24.99 0.70 18.90
N ALA A 252 25.53 1.83 19.35
CA ALA A 252 25.34 2.25 20.73
C ALA A 252 23.84 2.41 20.98
N GLU A 253 23.37 2.02 22.16
CA GLU A 253 21.96 2.11 22.54
C GLU A 253 21.37 3.52 22.32
N THR A 254 22.17 4.56 22.57
CA THR A 254 21.80 5.96 22.29
C THR A 254 21.45 6.21 20.82
N THR A 255 22.10 5.52 19.88
CA THR A 255 21.78 5.60 18.45
C THR A 255 20.43 4.96 18.17
N LEU A 256 20.15 3.77 18.72
CA LEU A 256 18.86 3.09 18.54
C LEU A 256 17.70 3.91 19.13
N ILE A 257 17.90 4.53 20.29
CA ILE A 257 16.91 5.42 20.93
C ILE A 257 16.64 6.62 20.02
N LYS A 258 17.68 7.28 19.50
CA LYS A 258 17.52 8.41 18.57
C LYS A 258 16.80 8.00 17.29
N GLN A 259 17.15 6.87 16.69
CA GLN A 259 16.49 6.37 15.48
C GLN A 259 15.02 6.01 15.72
N ALA A 260 14.71 5.34 16.84
CA ALA A 260 13.33 5.02 17.21
C ALA A 260 12.51 6.30 17.49
N ALA A 261 13.11 7.31 18.13
CA ALA A 261 12.47 8.59 18.37
C ALA A 261 12.27 9.40 17.07
N GLY A 262 13.25 9.38 16.16
CA GLY A 262 13.19 10.08 14.87
C GLY A 262 12.07 9.61 13.93
N LEU A 263 11.53 8.41 14.17
CA LEU A 263 10.36 7.91 13.43
C LEU A 263 9.02 8.44 13.96
N LEU A 264 8.97 9.03 15.16
CA LEU A 264 7.72 9.51 15.75
C LEU A 264 7.15 10.71 15.01
N ASP A 265 7.97 11.70 14.68
CA ASP A 265 7.51 12.92 13.99
C ASP A 265 6.89 12.59 12.61
N PRO A 266 7.53 11.77 11.75
CA PRO A 266 6.90 11.30 10.51
C PRO A 266 5.60 10.52 10.72
N ILE A 267 5.52 9.68 11.76
CA ILE A 267 4.30 8.94 12.10
C ILE A 267 3.18 9.94 12.44
N VAL A 268 3.44 10.91 13.32
CA VAL A 268 2.49 11.94 13.74
C VAL A 268 2.02 12.78 12.55
N GLN A 269 2.95 13.27 11.72
CA GLN A 269 2.63 14.07 10.53
C GLN A 269 1.75 13.30 9.55
N GLN A 270 2.08 12.04 9.28
CA GLN A 270 1.28 11.22 8.37
C GLN A 270 -0.10 10.91 8.95
N LEU A 271 -0.21 10.71 10.27
CA LEU A 271 -1.52 10.58 10.93
C LEU A 271 -2.33 11.86 10.75
N ALA A 272 -1.77 13.02 11.07
CA ALA A 272 -2.44 14.32 10.90
C ALA A 272 -2.92 14.55 9.46
N GLY A 273 -2.14 14.11 8.46
CA GLY A 273 -2.50 14.19 7.04
C GLY A 273 -3.71 13.35 6.61
N LEU A 274 -4.13 12.37 7.42
CA LEU A 274 -5.36 11.59 7.20
C LEU A 274 -6.63 12.28 7.71
N GLY A 275 -6.47 13.38 8.44
CA GLY A 275 -7.57 14.08 9.10
C GLY A 275 -8.56 14.73 8.13
N PRO A 276 -9.87 14.66 8.41
CA PRO A 276 -10.86 15.39 7.62
C PRO A 276 -10.68 16.90 7.79
N LYS A 277 -10.99 17.70 6.76
CA LYS A 277 -10.82 19.16 6.82
C LYS A 277 -11.46 19.78 8.07
N GLY A 278 -10.65 20.52 8.83
CA GLY A 278 -11.06 21.23 10.05
C GLY A 278 -11.22 20.35 11.28
N TRP A 279 -10.47 19.24 11.37
CA TRP A 279 -10.28 18.53 12.64
C TRP A 279 -9.56 19.42 13.66
N GLU A 280 -9.78 19.16 14.96
CA GLU A 280 -9.23 19.93 16.08
C GLU A 280 -8.19 19.13 16.86
N SER A 281 -8.46 17.85 17.10
CA SER A 281 -7.51 16.92 17.74
C SER A 281 -7.56 15.55 17.09
N LEU A 282 -6.48 14.78 17.22
CA LEU A 282 -6.40 13.38 16.83
C LEU A 282 -5.94 12.54 18.02
N THR A 283 -6.42 11.30 18.07
CA THR A 283 -5.94 10.26 18.97
C THR A 283 -5.68 9.02 18.14
N ALA A 284 -4.49 8.45 18.25
CA ALA A 284 -4.14 7.18 17.65
C ALA A 284 -3.62 6.21 18.72
N VAL A 285 -4.08 4.96 18.65
CA VAL A 285 -3.61 3.87 19.50
C VAL A 285 -3.19 2.73 18.58
N PHE A 286 -1.95 2.29 18.71
CA PHE A 286 -1.41 1.12 18.02
C PHE A 286 -1.09 0.07 19.06
N SER A 287 -1.68 -1.12 18.93
CA SER A 287 -1.27 -2.30 19.70
C SER A 287 -0.54 -3.23 18.75
N CYS A 288 0.70 -3.60 19.06
CA CYS A 288 1.54 -4.32 18.10
C CYS A 288 2.35 -5.42 18.77
N THR A 289 2.36 -6.60 18.15
CA THR A 289 3.32 -7.68 18.34
C THR A 289 4.06 -7.97 17.05
N VAL A 290 4.93 -8.98 17.03
CA VAL A 290 5.48 -9.52 15.77
C VAL A 290 4.42 -10.11 14.85
N GLY A 291 3.35 -10.69 15.37
CA GLY A 291 2.38 -11.49 14.62
C GLY A 291 1.05 -10.80 14.30
N ALA A 292 0.71 -9.74 15.05
CA ALA A 292 -0.49 -8.98 14.81
C ALA A 292 -0.35 -7.53 15.25
N GLU A 293 -1.24 -6.71 14.71
CA GLU A 293 -1.43 -5.36 15.17
C GLU A 293 -2.89 -4.94 15.05
N THR A 294 -3.26 -3.98 15.88
CA THR A 294 -4.47 -3.19 15.74
C THR A 294 -4.08 -1.72 15.75
N ALA A 295 -4.83 -0.92 14.98
CA ALA A 295 -4.62 0.52 14.92
C ALA A 295 -5.98 1.22 14.93
N ARG A 296 -6.16 2.12 15.88
CA ARG A 296 -7.31 3.01 15.96
C ARG A 296 -6.82 4.42 15.76
N LEU A 297 -7.43 5.15 14.84
CA LEU A 297 -7.19 6.57 14.62
C LEU A 297 -8.53 7.27 14.59
N ALA A 298 -8.68 8.26 15.45
CA ALA A 298 -9.86 9.08 15.54
C ALA A 298 -9.50 10.55 15.48
N PHE A 299 -10.30 11.33 14.75
CA PHE A 299 -10.22 12.78 14.71
C PHE A 299 -11.44 13.39 15.39
N ARG A 300 -11.22 14.39 16.22
CA ARG A 300 -12.27 15.13 16.90
C ARG A 300 -12.44 16.50 16.26
N ARG A 301 -13.69 16.94 16.14
CA ARG A 301 -14.09 18.32 15.84
C ARG A 301 -15.28 18.70 16.71
N GLY A 302 -15.08 19.54 17.71
CA GLY A 302 -16.03 19.79 18.77
C GLY A 302 -16.39 18.48 19.48
N ARG A 303 -17.68 18.09 19.41
CA ARG A 303 -18.20 16.83 19.97
C ARG A 303 -18.27 15.67 18.96
N ARG A 304 -17.86 15.88 17.71
CA ARG A 304 -17.91 14.84 16.68
C ARG A 304 -16.57 14.15 16.61
N GLU A 305 -16.60 12.84 16.69
CA GLU A 305 -15.46 11.96 16.47
C GLU A 305 -15.62 11.27 15.11
N THR A 306 -14.53 11.18 14.35
CA THR A 306 -14.47 10.51 13.06
C THR A 306 -13.33 9.51 13.08
N VAL A 307 -13.67 8.22 13.04
CA VAL A 307 -12.69 7.13 12.96
C VAL A 307 -12.20 7.01 11.53
N VAL A 308 -10.88 6.94 11.36
CA VAL A 308 -10.22 6.79 10.06
C VAL A 308 -9.34 5.55 10.10
N ARG A 309 -9.36 4.78 9.00
CA ARG A 309 -8.48 3.61 8.87
C ARG A 309 -7.05 4.09 8.66
N VAL A 310 -6.13 3.57 9.47
CA VAL A 310 -4.69 3.77 9.24
C VAL A 310 -4.24 2.98 8.01
N PRO A 311 -3.63 3.63 7.00
CA PRO A 311 -3.07 2.94 5.86
C PRO A 311 -1.91 2.01 6.26
N GLU A 312 -1.82 0.83 5.62
CA GLU A 312 -0.74 -0.16 5.84
C GLU A 312 0.65 0.47 5.81
N LYS A 313 0.81 1.48 4.96
CA LYS A 313 2.06 2.16 4.76
C LYS A 313 2.56 2.81 6.08
N LEU A 314 1.65 3.43 6.84
CA LEU A 314 1.98 4.03 8.13
C LEU A 314 2.27 2.95 9.19
N LEU A 315 1.56 1.81 9.14
CA LEU A 315 1.79 0.69 10.05
C LEU A 315 3.18 0.10 9.92
N VAL A 316 3.77 0.10 8.73
CA VAL A 316 5.18 -0.33 8.55
C VAL A 316 6.16 0.58 9.31
N LEU A 317 5.92 1.90 9.34
CA LEU A 317 6.76 2.83 10.12
C LEU A 317 6.62 2.57 11.62
N VAL A 318 5.39 2.34 12.09
CA VAL A 318 5.11 1.96 13.48
C VAL A 318 5.82 0.65 13.84
N ARG A 319 5.79 -0.36 12.97
CA ARG A 319 6.52 -1.64 13.17
C ARG A 319 8.03 -1.44 13.19
N ARG A 320 8.59 -0.61 12.31
CA ARG A 320 10.03 -0.30 12.28
C ARG A 320 10.45 0.42 13.55
N GLN A 321 9.67 1.40 13.98
CA GLN A 321 9.86 2.10 15.24
C GLN A 321 9.88 1.12 16.41
N ARG A 322 8.89 0.22 16.48
CA ARG A 322 8.84 -0.84 17.49
C ARG A 322 10.04 -1.79 17.43
N HIS A 323 10.48 -2.17 16.23
CA HIS A 323 11.63 -3.06 16.06
C HIS A 323 12.93 -2.42 16.55
N LEU A 324 13.10 -1.11 16.33
CA LEU A 324 14.22 -0.34 16.88
C LEU A 324 14.12 -0.23 18.40
N ALA A 325 12.92 0.07 18.94
CA ALA A 325 12.66 0.09 20.37
C ALA A 325 12.92 -1.28 21.04
N ALA A 326 12.59 -2.39 20.37
CA ALA A 326 12.83 -3.74 20.88
C ALA A 326 14.31 -4.08 21.14
N ARG A 327 15.23 -3.26 20.60
CA ARG A 327 16.68 -3.41 20.75
C ARG A 327 17.29 -2.47 21.78
N THR A 328 16.49 -1.59 22.39
CA THR A 328 16.89 -0.78 23.55
C THR A 328 16.71 -1.59 24.84
N ALA A 329 17.21 -1.09 25.97
CA ALA A 329 17.04 -1.76 27.27
C ALA A 329 15.57 -1.86 27.72
N GLU A 330 14.72 -0.92 27.31
CA GLU A 330 13.28 -0.94 27.63
C GLU A 330 12.52 -2.02 26.86
N GLY A 331 13.06 -2.43 25.70
CA GLY A 331 12.46 -3.45 24.85
C GLY A 331 11.23 -2.95 24.10
N PRO A 332 10.45 -3.86 23.49
CA PRO A 332 9.32 -3.45 22.67
C PRO A 332 8.17 -2.92 23.54
N TRP A 333 7.50 -1.88 23.09
CA TRP A 333 6.20 -1.50 23.67
C TRP A 333 5.09 -2.44 23.19
N TYR A 334 4.02 -2.57 23.98
CA TYR A 334 2.79 -3.26 23.57
C TYR A 334 1.80 -2.31 22.92
N ARG A 335 1.69 -1.07 23.44
CA ARG A 335 0.96 0.00 22.75
C ARG A 335 1.78 1.27 22.56
N LEU A 336 1.54 1.94 21.44
CA LEU A 336 1.97 3.30 21.15
C LEU A 336 0.72 4.18 21.13
N LEU A 337 0.71 5.21 21.98
CA LEU A 337 -0.37 6.18 22.07
C LEU A 337 0.12 7.51 21.50
N VAL A 338 -0.69 8.12 20.65
CA VAL A 338 -0.40 9.41 20.03
C VAL A 338 -1.62 10.31 20.18
N GLU A 339 -1.43 11.47 20.78
CA GLU A 339 -2.43 12.53 20.85
C GLU A 339 -1.83 13.81 20.28
N ALA A 340 -2.55 14.49 19.39
CA ALA A 340 -2.09 15.76 18.83
C ALA A 340 -3.25 16.69 18.50
N ASP A 341 -3.02 18.01 18.61
CA ASP A 341 -3.99 19.02 18.20
C ASP A 341 -3.61 19.65 16.84
N ALA A 342 -4.61 20.12 16.11
CA ALA A 342 -4.47 20.67 14.76
C ALA A 342 -3.73 22.01 14.70
N GLU A 343 -3.66 22.72 15.83
CA GLU A 343 -3.03 24.04 15.93
C GLU A 343 -1.53 23.97 16.24
N LEU A 344 -0.98 22.78 16.54
CA LEU A 344 0.44 22.66 16.83
C LEU A 344 1.27 22.42 15.57
N GLY A 345 2.33 23.22 15.44
CA GLY A 345 3.49 22.88 14.61
C GLY A 345 4.24 21.67 15.18
N SER A 346 5.29 21.25 14.47
CA SER A 346 6.23 20.19 14.88
C SER A 346 6.62 20.35 16.36
N GLY A 347 6.20 19.39 17.20
CA GLY A 347 6.45 19.39 18.66
C GLY A 347 5.21 19.31 19.57
N GLY A 348 4.00 19.33 19.02
CA GLY A 348 2.76 19.31 19.82
C GLY A 348 2.05 17.98 20.03
N ALA A 349 2.65 16.87 19.63
CA ALA A 349 2.07 15.56 19.86
C ALA A 349 2.56 14.98 21.19
N LEU A 350 1.64 14.53 22.02
CA LEU A 350 1.94 13.67 23.15
C LEU A 350 2.07 12.24 22.61
N VAL A 351 3.26 11.66 22.77
CA VAL A 351 3.53 10.26 22.42
C VAL A 351 3.88 9.51 23.70
N ASP A 352 3.20 8.40 23.93
CA ASP A 352 3.41 7.54 25.11
C ASP A 352 3.54 6.06 24.71
N TYR A 353 4.29 5.31 25.50
CA TYR A 353 4.55 3.89 25.31
C TYR A 353 3.97 3.08 26.47
N ASP A 354 3.06 2.18 26.16
CA ASP A 354 2.55 1.21 27.12
C ASP A 354 3.42 -0.06 27.05
N LEU A 355 4.30 -0.23 28.03
CA LEU A 355 5.12 -1.44 28.20
C LEU A 355 4.35 -2.60 28.86
N GLY A 356 3.04 -2.43 29.13
CA GLY A 356 2.15 -3.46 29.67
C GLY A 356 2.25 -3.59 31.19
N GLU A 357 2.53 -2.50 31.91
CA GLU A 357 2.50 -2.52 33.38
C GLU A 357 1.10 -2.86 33.90
N GLU A 358 0.07 -2.33 33.23
CA GLU A 358 -1.35 -2.59 33.50
C GLU A 358 -1.99 -3.42 32.36
N PRO A 359 -3.12 -4.11 32.63
CA PRO A 359 -3.88 -4.79 31.58
C PRO A 359 -4.32 -3.82 30.48
N LEU A 360 -4.11 -4.24 29.23
CA LEU A 360 -4.60 -3.47 28.08
C LEU A 360 -6.13 -3.50 28.03
N PRO A 361 -6.78 -2.42 27.54
CA PRO A 361 -8.22 -2.44 27.25
C PRO A 361 -8.59 -3.57 26.27
N ASP A 362 -9.79 -4.14 26.41
CA ASP A 362 -10.26 -5.26 25.58
C ASP A 362 -10.20 -4.95 24.08
N GLU A 363 -10.48 -3.70 23.69
CA GLU A 363 -10.42 -3.24 22.30
C GLU A 363 -9.00 -3.18 21.71
N ASP A 364 -7.99 -3.14 22.58
CA ASP A 364 -6.57 -3.02 22.22
C ASP A 364 -5.81 -4.33 22.50
N LEU A 365 -6.43 -5.28 23.19
CA LEU A 365 -5.89 -6.58 23.57
C LEU A 365 -5.89 -7.53 22.37
N LEU A 366 -4.71 -8.05 22.02
CA LEU A 366 -4.55 -9.02 20.94
C LEU A 366 -4.82 -10.45 21.45
N ALA A 367 -5.08 -11.40 20.54
CA ALA A 367 -5.22 -12.81 20.92
C ALA A 367 -3.94 -13.35 21.60
N ALA A 368 -4.06 -14.32 22.49
CA ALA A 368 -2.94 -14.76 23.31
C ALA A 368 -1.76 -15.29 22.49
N VAL A 369 -2.05 -15.97 21.36
CA VAL A 369 -1.04 -16.46 20.41
C VAL A 369 -0.05 -15.37 19.99
N HIS A 370 -0.54 -14.15 19.70
CA HIS A 370 0.28 -13.04 19.23
C HIS A 370 1.29 -12.56 20.26
N TYR A 371 0.94 -12.65 21.54
CA TYR A 371 1.85 -12.32 22.64
C TYR A 371 2.85 -13.44 22.91
N ARG A 372 2.50 -14.72 22.68
CA ARG A 372 3.46 -15.83 22.77
C ARG A 372 4.54 -15.69 21.70
N GLU A 373 4.13 -15.39 20.47
CA GLU A 373 5.04 -15.10 19.36
C GLU A 373 5.94 -13.90 19.65
N ASP A 374 5.39 -12.84 20.23
CA ASP A 374 6.16 -11.64 20.60
C ASP A 374 7.22 -11.91 21.66
N LEU A 375 6.85 -12.64 22.72
CA LEU A 375 7.78 -13.01 23.79
C LEU A 375 8.86 -13.98 23.32
N PHE A 376 8.58 -14.78 22.28
CA PHE A 376 9.58 -15.62 21.64
C PHE A 376 10.56 -14.79 20.81
N ALA A 377 10.06 -13.86 20.00
CA ALA A 377 10.89 -13.02 19.15
C ALA A 377 11.69 -11.95 19.93
N TYR A 378 11.08 -11.41 20.98
CA TYR A 378 11.67 -10.43 21.89
C TYR A 378 11.54 -10.89 23.34
N PRO A 379 12.43 -11.79 23.79
CA PRO A 379 12.42 -12.28 25.16
C PRO A 379 12.55 -11.14 26.16
N ARG A 380 11.66 -11.10 27.16
CA ARG A 380 11.66 -10.10 28.22
C ARG A 380 12.15 -10.69 29.54
N PRO A 381 12.83 -9.89 30.39
CA PRO A 381 13.24 -10.33 31.73
C PRO A 381 12.05 -10.72 32.62
N ALA A 382 10.91 -10.06 32.43
CA ALA A 382 9.67 -10.31 33.17
C ALA A 382 8.45 -10.18 32.26
N VAL A 383 7.46 -11.05 32.48
CA VAL A 383 6.15 -11.02 31.81
C VAL A 383 5.09 -10.57 32.84
N PRO A 384 4.32 -9.50 32.58
CA PRO A 384 3.29 -9.01 33.50
C PRO A 384 2.26 -10.08 33.88
N ALA A 385 1.77 -10.04 35.12
CA ALA A 385 0.85 -11.07 35.64
C ALA A 385 -0.48 -11.14 34.89
N TRP A 386 -0.98 -10.00 34.38
CA TRP A 386 -2.17 -9.98 33.54
C TRP A 386 -1.93 -10.70 32.21
N LEU A 387 -0.75 -10.52 31.62
CA LEU A 387 -0.40 -11.15 30.35
C LEU A 387 -0.24 -12.66 30.54
N THR A 388 0.40 -13.11 31.62
CA THR A 388 0.45 -14.54 31.97
C THR A 388 -0.95 -15.16 32.10
N ARG A 389 -1.92 -14.45 32.71
CA ARG A 389 -3.31 -14.91 32.79
C ARG A 389 -3.97 -14.95 31.42
N HIS A 390 -3.79 -13.92 30.60
CA HIS A 390 -4.29 -13.87 29.23
C HIS A 390 -3.74 -15.03 28.38
N LEU A 391 -2.44 -15.30 28.50
CA LEU A 391 -1.75 -16.42 27.86
C LEU A 391 -2.24 -17.80 28.32
N ALA A 392 -2.79 -17.91 29.54
CA ALA A 392 -3.33 -19.16 30.09
C ALA A 392 -4.83 -19.33 29.84
N ALA A 393 -5.57 -18.26 29.54
CA ALA A 393 -7.02 -18.26 29.40
C ALA A 393 -7.51 -18.88 28.07
N GLU A 394 -6.68 -18.89 27.03
CA GLU A 394 -6.98 -19.61 25.77
C GLU A 394 -6.55 -21.08 25.89
N PRO A 395 -7.47 -22.06 25.84
CA PRO A 395 -7.11 -23.47 25.88
C PRO A 395 -6.39 -23.90 24.59
N PRO A 396 -5.42 -24.84 24.65
CA PRO A 396 -4.90 -25.48 23.46
C PRO A 396 -6.05 -26.21 22.74
N VAL A 397 -6.18 -25.95 21.44
CA VAL A 397 -7.21 -26.55 20.58
C VAL A 397 -7.14 -28.07 20.71
N SER A 398 -8.22 -28.66 21.23
CA SER A 398 -8.39 -30.11 21.28
C SER A 398 -8.64 -30.65 19.87
N VAL A 399 -7.86 -31.66 19.45
CA VAL A 399 -8.10 -32.52 18.28
C VAL A 399 -9.51 -33.15 18.33
N PRO A 400 -10.10 -33.50 17.18
CA PRO A 400 -11.51 -33.24 16.89
C PRO A 400 -12.45 -34.32 17.45
N SER A 401 -13.61 -33.87 17.92
CA SER A 401 -14.85 -34.68 18.00
C SER A 401 -15.84 -34.16 16.95
N PRO A 402 -16.77 -35.02 16.48
CA PRO A 402 -17.36 -34.91 15.15
C PRO A 402 -18.16 -33.62 14.96
N VAL A 403 -17.88 -33.00 13.81
CA VAL A 403 -18.51 -31.83 13.17
C VAL A 403 -19.93 -31.53 13.66
N PRO A 404 -20.15 -30.42 14.38
CA PRO A 404 -21.44 -29.76 14.33
C PRO A 404 -21.56 -29.09 12.95
N VAL A 405 -22.68 -29.34 12.27
CA VAL A 405 -23.01 -28.82 10.95
C VAL A 405 -22.75 -27.31 10.89
N LEU A 406 -21.84 -26.90 10.00
CA LEU A 406 -21.52 -25.50 9.71
C LEU A 406 -22.81 -24.70 9.49
N GLU A 407 -23.00 -23.63 10.26
CA GLU A 407 -23.96 -22.60 9.89
C GLU A 407 -23.52 -21.98 8.56
N ALA A 408 -24.42 -21.99 7.57
CA ALA A 408 -24.14 -21.45 6.25
C ALA A 408 -23.82 -19.94 6.34
N PRO A 409 -22.88 -19.43 5.52
CA PRO A 409 -22.55 -18.01 5.50
C PRO A 409 -23.81 -17.16 5.26
N ALA A 410 -23.94 -16.06 6.00
CA ALA A 410 -25.07 -15.16 5.87
C ALA A 410 -25.22 -14.68 4.40
N PRO A 411 -26.43 -14.68 3.83
CA PRO A 411 -26.62 -14.26 2.46
C PRO A 411 -26.34 -12.76 2.29
N VAL A 412 -25.60 -12.43 1.23
CA VAL A 412 -25.35 -11.05 0.79
C VAL A 412 -26.60 -10.46 0.14
N VAL A 413 -27.39 -11.30 -0.54
CA VAL A 413 -28.70 -10.97 -1.07
C VAL A 413 -29.66 -12.10 -0.77
N ASP A 414 -30.82 -11.79 -0.16
CA ASP A 414 -31.94 -12.72 -0.06
C ASP A 414 -33.24 -11.92 -0.15
N VAL A 415 -33.71 -11.71 -1.37
CA VAL A 415 -34.90 -10.89 -1.63
C VAL A 415 -35.80 -11.55 -2.66
N LYS A 416 -37.05 -11.11 -2.70
CA LYS A 416 -37.93 -11.37 -3.83
C LYS A 416 -37.68 -10.32 -4.92
N HIS A 417 -37.14 -10.73 -6.06
CA HIS A 417 -36.93 -9.86 -7.23
C HIS A 417 -37.91 -10.28 -8.34
N ALA A 418 -38.77 -9.35 -8.75
CA ALA A 418 -39.95 -9.65 -9.56
C ALA A 418 -40.80 -10.75 -8.91
N TRP A 419 -41.00 -11.88 -9.59
CA TRP A 419 -41.79 -13.02 -9.12
C TRP A 419 -40.93 -14.19 -8.61
N LYS A 420 -39.60 -14.05 -8.62
CA LYS A 420 -38.64 -15.10 -8.23
C LYS A 420 -37.81 -14.66 -7.02
N ARG A 421 -37.27 -15.63 -6.28
CA ARG A 421 -36.29 -15.35 -5.23
C ARG A 421 -34.93 -15.10 -5.88
N LEU A 422 -34.29 -14.00 -5.50
CA LEU A 422 -32.90 -13.70 -5.81
C LEU A 422 -32.10 -13.93 -4.53
N TYR A 423 -31.16 -14.85 -4.61
CA TYR A 423 -30.32 -15.25 -3.49
C TYR A 423 -28.85 -15.19 -3.91
N ALA A 424 -27.98 -14.64 -3.08
CA ALA A 424 -26.54 -14.65 -3.30
C ALA A 424 -25.80 -14.70 -1.98
N ASP A 425 -24.74 -15.51 -1.92
CA ASP A 425 -23.84 -15.65 -0.80
C ASP A 425 -22.37 -15.67 -1.31
N GLY A 426 -21.42 -15.94 -0.42
CA GLY A 426 -20.00 -16.06 -0.79
C GLY A 426 -19.67 -17.21 -1.74
N GLY A 427 -20.59 -18.15 -2.01
CA GLY A 427 -20.36 -19.35 -2.81
C GLY A 427 -21.21 -19.45 -4.09
N ARG A 428 -22.39 -18.82 -4.16
CA ARG A 428 -23.33 -18.97 -5.29
C ARG A 428 -24.24 -17.77 -5.50
N ILE A 429 -24.79 -17.68 -6.70
CA ILE A 429 -25.93 -16.81 -7.05
C ILE A 429 -27.06 -17.71 -7.54
N ALA A 430 -28.28 -17.46 -7.08
CA ALA A 430 -29.47 -18.17 -7.49
C ALA A 430 -30.61 -17.20 -7.83
N TYR A 431 -31.36 -17.51 -8.89
CA TYR A 431 -32.52 -16.75 -9.31
C TYR A 431 -33.67 -17.70 -9.74
N GLY A 432 -34.67 -17.82 -8.88
CA GLY A 432 -35.71 -18.85 -9.03
C GLY A 432 -35.13 -20.25 -8.83
N GLU A 433 -35.27 -21.11 -9.85
CA GLU A 433 -34.74 -22.48 -9.85
C GLU A 433 -33.31 -22.58 -10.40
N GLU A 434 -32.82 -21.51 -11.03
CA GLU A 434 -31.46 -21.49 -11.55
C GLU A 434 -30.48 -21.10 -10.44
N SER A 435 -29.36 -21.83 -10.34
CA SER A 435 -28.27 -21.50 -9.44
C SER A 435 -26.94 -21.75 -10.14
N ILE A 436 -25.97 -20.89 -9.85
CA ILE A 436 -24.60 -21.00 -10.32
C ILE A 436 -23.65 -20.83 -9.14
N ALA A 437 -22.73 -21.78 -8.97
CA ALA A 437 -21.63 -21.60 -8.05
C ALA A 437 -20.70 -20.50 -8.62
N LEU A 438 -20.21 -19.60 -7.78
CA LEU A 438 -19.39 -18.50 -8.26
C LEU A 438 -18.05 -18.98 -8.86
N ALA A 439 -17.57 -20.17 -8.47
CA ALA A 439 -16.43 -20.84 -9.07
C ALA A 439 -16.69 -21.24 -10.55
N ASP A 440 -17.93 -21.55 -10.90
CA ASP A 440 -18.35 -21.97 -12.25
C ASP A 440 -18.66 -20.78 -13.19
N VAL A 441 -18.57 -19.55 -12.69
CA VAL A 441 -18.81 -18.35 -13.51
C VAL A 441 -17.63 -18.16 -14.48
N GLU A 442 -17.89 -18.14 -15.78
CA GLU A 442 -16.87 -17.91 -16.81
C GLU A 442 -17.00 -16.55 -17.49
N TRP A 443 -18.14 -15.89 -17.31
CA TRP A 443 -18.32 -14.52 -17.73
C TRP A 443 -19.22 -13.73 -16.79
N VAL A 444 -18.97 -12.43 -16.73
CA VAL A 444 -19.77 -11.45 -15.98
C VAL A 444 -20.09 -10.24 -16.84
N CYS A 445 -21.26 -9.63 -16.65
CA CYS A 445 -21.60 -8.31 -17.18
C CYS A 445 -22.61 -7.59 -16.27
N TYR A 446 -22.54 -6.27 -16.22
CA TYR A 446 -23.49 -5.46 -15.45
C TYR A 446 -23.76 -4.11 -16.13
N PRO A 447 -24.39 -4.11 -17.32
CA PRO A 447 -24.60 -2.88 -18.08
C PRO A 447 -25.58 -1.94 -17.38
N VAL A 448 -25.33 -0.64 -17.48
CA VAL A 448 -26.29 0.40 -17.08
C VAL A 448 -26.76 1.13 -18.32
N SER A 449 -28.07 1.14 -18.56
CA SER A 449 -28.68 1.82 -19.70
C SER A 449 -29.70 2.86 -19.23
N ARG A 450 -29.72 4.02 -19.89
CA ARG A 450 -30.68 5.10 -19.62
C ARG A 450 -31.55 5.30 -20.84
N THR A 451 -32.85 5.12 -20.68
CA THR A 451 -33.85 5.36 -21.72
C THR A 451 -34.60 6.65 -21.39
N VAL A 452 -34.63 7.58 -22.34
CA VAL A 452 -35.41 8.83 -22.25
C VAL A 452 -36.60 8.71 -23.20
N THR A 453 -37.80 8.59 -22.67
CA THR A 453 -39.02 8.61 -23.49
C THR A 453 -39.52 10.04 -23.57
N ARG A 454 -39.34 10.67 -24.73
CA ARG A 454 -39.87 12.01 -25.01
C ARG A 454 -41.34 11.86 -25.41
N ARG A 455 -42.26 12.43 -24.62
CA ARG A 455 -43.69 12.46 -24.95
C ARG A 455 -44.00 13.75 -25.70
N PHE A 456 -44.76 13.67 -26.79
CA PHE A 456 -45.05 14.79 -27.71
C PHE A 456 -45.74 15.99 -27.02
N LEU A 457 -46.44 15.77 -25.89
CA LEU A 457 -47.13 16.82 -25.11
C LEU A 457 -46.99 16.62 -23.59
N GLY A 458 -45.96 15.93 -23.10
CA GLY A 458 -45.79 15.65 -21.66
C GLY A 458 -44.34 15.64 -21.20
N PRO A 459 -44.08 15.68 -19.87
CA PRO A 459 -42.72 15.62 -19.34
C PRO A 459 -42.00 14.35 -19.82
N SER A 460 -40.71 14.49 -20.16
CA SER A 460 -39.89 13.34 -20.53
C SER A 460 -39.76 12.39 -19.33
N SER A 461 -39.99 11.09 -19.56
CA SER A 461 -39.76 10.08 -18.52
C SER A 461 -38.37 9.47 -18.68
N TYR A 462 -37.66 9.38 -17.57
CA TYR A 462 -36.32 8.79 -17.48
C TYR A 462 -36.42 7.43 -16.81
N THR A 463 -35.89 6.42 -17.48
CA THR A 463 -35.80 5.06 -16.96
C THR A 463 -34.35 4.63 -17.00
N THR A 464 -33.78 4.33 -15.83
CA THR A 464 -32.44 3.72 -15.75
C THR A 464 -32.62 2.23 -15.48
N THR A 465 -32.02 1.39 -16.32
CA THR A 465 -32.03 -0.06 -16.17
C THR A 465 -30.62 -0.54 -15.87
N TYR A 466 -30.47 -1.18 -14.73
CA TYR A 466 -29.25 -1.85 -14.28
C TYR A 466 -29.41 -3.33 -14.62
N GLY A 467 -28.64 -3.79 -15.61
CA GLY A 467 -28.53 -5.20 -15.95
C GLY A 467 -27.48 -5.88 -15.09
N PHE A 468 -27.66 -7.15 -14.80
CA PHE A 468 -26.65 -8.01 -14.19
C PHE A 468 -26.76 -9.40 -14.81
N GLY A 469 -25.62 -9.94 -15.23
CA GLY A 469 -25.54 -11.26 -15.85
C GLY A 469 -24.25 -11.96 -15.45
N VAL A 470 -24.38 -13.24 -15.12
CA VAL A 470 -23.26 -14.15 -14.86
C VAL A 470 -23.58 -15.50 -15.46
N GLY A 471 -22.57 -16.28 -15.83
CA GLY A 471 -22.83 -17.61 -16.36
C GLY A 471 -21.57 -18.41 -16.68
N PRO A 472 -21.69 -19.73 -16.88
CA PRO A 472 -20.65 -20.52 -17.52
C PRO A 472 -20.62 -20.23 -19.03
N ALA A 473 -19.63 -20.75 -19.76
CA ALA A 473 -19.59 -20.61 -21.21
C ALA A 473 -20.91 -21.07 -21.86
N GLY A 474 -21.53 -20.16 -22.61
CA GLY A 474 -22.73 -20.45 -23.41
C GLY A 474 -24.07 -20.46 -22.65
N ARG A 475 -24.10 -20.24 -21.33
CA ARG A 475 -25.36 -20.12 -20.57
C ARG A 475 -25.32 -18.90 -19.65
N ALA A 476 -26.44 -18.20 -19.50
CA ALA A 476 -26.61 -17.13 -18.52
C ALA A 476 -27.51 -17.60 -17.38
N LEU A 477 -27.15 -17.28 -16.14
CA LEU A 477 -28.13 -17.11 -15.07
C LEU A 477 -28.95 -15.87 -15.48
N GLY A 478 -30.26 -16.05 -15.69
CA GLY A 478 -31.10 -15.11 -16.47
C GLY A 478 -30.82 -13.61 -16.28
N ASP A 479 -30.87 -12.83 -17.37
CA ASP A 479 -30.61 -11.38 -17.43
C ASP A 479 -31.41 -10.62 -16.35
N LEU A 480 -30.78 -10.35 -15.21
CA LEU A 480 -31.38 -9.68 -14.06
C LEU A 480 -31.46 -8.19 -14.38
N ARG A 481 -32.67 -7.62 -14.31
CA ARG A 481 -32.91 -6.22 -14.64
C ARG A 481 -33.54 -5.51 -13.46
N PHE A 482 -32.85 -4.49 -12.97
CA PHE A 482 -33.36 -3.60 -11.94
C PHE A 482 -33.66 -2.25 -12.58
N THR A 483 -34.92 -1.81 -12.49
CA THR A 483 -35.38 -0.60 -13.17
C THR A 483 -35.75 0.48 -12.15
N THR A 484 -35.26 1.69 -12.37
CA THR A 484 -35.57 2.86 -11.55
C THR A 484 -36.07 4.02 -12.43
N PHE A 485 -37.02 4.80 -11.91
CA PHE A 485 -37.70 5.86 -12.67
C PHE A 485 -37.24 7.26 -12.22
N ARG A 486 -35.96 7.58 -12.39
CA ARG A 486 -35.39 8.93 -12.13
C ARG A 486 -34.22 9.24 -13.08
N LYS A 487 -33.99 10.54 -13.34
CA LYS A 487 -32.92 11.06 -14.22
C LYS A 487 -31.51 10.69 -13.75
N ASN A 488 -31.32 10.56 -12.44
CA ASN A 488 -30.07 10.17 -11.76
C ASN A 488 -30.41 9.22 -10.61
N ALA A 489 -31.06 8.10 -10.91
CA ALA A 489 -31.32 7.12 -9.86
C ALA A 489 -30.00 6.56 -9.32
N GLU A 490 -29.93 6.36 -8.01
CA GLU A 490 -28.89 5.54 -7.42
C GLU A 490 -29.11 4.07 -7.83
N PRO A 491 -28.03 3.28 -7.98
CA PRO A 491 -28.16 1.86 -8.24
C PRO A 491 -28.93 1.16 -7.11
N PRO A 492 -29.85 0.23 -7.43
CA PRO A 492 -30.55 -0.57 -6.43
C PRO A 492 -29.58 -1.35 -5.55
N ARG A 493 -29.86 -1.43 -4.24
CA ARG A 493 -28.96 -2.06 -3.26
C ARG A 493 -28.61 -3.49 -3.61
N GLU A 494 -29.58 -4.25 -4.13
CA GLU A 494 -29.42 -5.64 -4.54
C GLU A 494 -28.50 -5.78 -5.74
N TRP A 495 -28.61 -4.86 -6.71
CA TRP A 495 -27.69 -4.81 -7.85
C TRP A 495 -26.28 -4.47 -7.41
N THR A 496 -26.12 -3.47 -6.55
CA THR A 496 -24.81 -3.08 -5.98
C THR A 496 -24.17 -4.25 -5.24
N ALA A 497 -24.94 -4.95 -4.40
CA ALA A 497 -24.49 -6.10 -3.64
C ALA A 497 -24.04 -7.26 -4.55
N LEU A 498 -24.75 -7.53 -5.65
CA LEU A 498 -24.34 -8.52 -6.65
C LEU A 498 -23.06 -8.11 -7.39
N VAL A 499 -22.94 -6.83 -7.78
CA VAL A 499 -21.73 -6.31 -8.43
C VAL A 499 -20.53 -6.40 -7.50
N ASP A 500 -20.67 -5.97 -6.24
CA ASP A 500 -19.60 -6.05 -5.24
C ASP A 500 -19.19 -7.50 -4.95
N LEU A 501 -20.16 -8.42 -4.92
CA LEU A 501 -19.90 -9.85 -4.79
C LEU A 501 -19.05 -10.36 -5.96
N VAL A 502 -19.44 -10.12 -7.22
CA VAL A 502 -18.66 -10.62 -8.37
C VAL A 502 -17.31 -9.91 -8.53
N ARG A 503 -17.22 -8.62 -8.21
CA ARG A 503 -15.95 -7.87 -8.22
C ARG A 503 -14.94 -8.42 -7.22
N ARG A 504 -15.40 -8.85 -6.05
CA ARG A 504 -14.55 -9.46 -5.03
C ARG A 504 -14.21 -10.92 -5.36
N GLU A 505 -15.19 -11.66 -5.83
CA GLU A 505 -15.13 -13.13 -5.82
C GLU A 505 -14.89 -13.76 -7.20
N VAL A 506 -15.22 -13.07 -8.30
CA VAL A 506 -15.22 -13.64 -9.67
C VAL A 506 -14.27 -12.90 -10.60
N GLU A 507 -14.29 -11.57 -10.60
CA GLU A 507 -13.46 -10.76 -11.52
C GLU A 507 -11.96 -11.02 -11.40
N PRO A 508 -11.34 -11.15 -10.20
CA PRO A 508 -9.91 -11.41 -10.08
C PRO A 508 -9.48 -12.69 -10.81
N ARG A 509 -10.23 -13.79 -10.61
CA ARG A 509 -9.98 -15.08 -11.27
C ARG A 509 -10.14 -14.99 -12.79
N LEU A 510 -11.18 -14.29 -13.28
CA LEU A 510 -11.38 -14.13 -14.72
C LEU A 510 -10.29 -13.23 -15.35
N LEU A 511 -9.85 -12.19 -14.64
CA LEU A 511 -8.74 -11.34 -15.06
C LEU A 511 -7.44 -12.13 -15.16
N GLU A 512 -7.10 -12.89 -14.12
CA GLU A 512 -5.90 -13.74 -14.07
C GLU A 512 -5.91 -14.75 -15.23
N ARG A 513 -7.00 -15.51 -15.38
CA ARG A 513 -7.17 -16.48 -16.49
C ARG A 513 -6.96 -15.83 -17.86
N HIS A 514 -7.58 -14.69 -18.12
CA HIS A 514 -7.46 -14.03 -19.43
C HIS A 514 -6.06 -13.46 -19.65
N PHE A 515 -5.45 -12.90 -18.61
CA PHE A 515 -4.08 -12.39 -18.65
C PHE A 515 -3.09 -13.51 -18.94
N GLU A 516 -3.15 -14.63 -18.20
CA GLU A 516 -2.27 -15.78 -18.37
C GLU A 516 -2.35 -16.38 -19.78
N VAL A 517 -3.57 -16.53 -20.33
CA VAL A 517 -3.75 -17.05 -21.69
C VAL A 517 -3.04 -16.16 -22.70
N VAL A 518 -3.19 -14.83 -22.62
CA VAL A 518 -2.53 -13.90 -23.56
C VAL A 518 -1.02 -13.83 -23.32
N ALA A 519 -0.58 -13.82 -22.05
CA ALA A 519 0.83 -13.80 -21.67
C ALA A 519 1.58 -15.06 -22.16
N ALA A 520 0.92 -16.22 -22.17
CA ALA A 520 1.43 -17.46 -22.72
C ALA A 520 1.42 -17.51 -24.28
N GLY A 521 1.03 -16.44 -24.96
CA GLY A 521 0.94 -16.36 -26.41
C GLY A 521 -0.37 -16.88 -27.00
N GLY A 522 -1.36 -17.20 -26.15
CA GLY A 522 -2.72 -17.51 -26.56
C GLY A 522 -3.52 -16.26 -26.93
N ALA A 523 -4.81 -16.45 -27.16
CA ALA A 523 -5.73 -15.37 -27.49
C ALA A 523 -7.06 -15.51 -26.76
N VAL A 524 -7.59 -14.37 -26.30
CA VAL A 524 -8.86 -14.27 -25.59
C VAL A 524 -9.86 -13.45 -26.40
N SER A 525 -11.12 -13.84 -26.40
CA SER A 525 -12.20 -13.08 -27.07
C SER A 525 -13.17 -12.50 -26.04
N ILE A 526 -13.33 -11.18 -26.04
CA ILE A 526 -14.29 -10.43 -25.22
C ILE A 526 -15.28 -9.74 -26.16
N GLY A 527 -16.44 -10.37 -26.37
CA GLY A 527 -17.39 -9.96 -27.39
C GLY A 527 -16.80 -10.13 -28.80
N ALA A 528 -16.69 -9.04 -29.55
CA ALA A 528 -16.06 -9.04 -30.88
C ALA A 528 -14.57 -8.67 -30.83
N LEU A 529 -14.05 -8.31 -29.65
CA LEU A 529 -12.66 -7.92 -29.45
C LEU A 529 -11.83 -9.17 -29.15
N ARG A 530 -10.82 -9.43 -29.97
CA ARG A 530 -9.79 -10.44 -29.74
C ARG A 530 -8.57 -9.74 -29.14
N LEU A 531 -7.99 -10.34 -28.10
CA LEU A 531 -6.76 -9.89 -27.46
C LEU A 531 -5.71 -11.00 -27.60
N ASP A 532 -4.52 -10.65 -28.07
CA ASP A 532 -3.38 -11.57 -28.18
C ASP A 532 -2.05 -10.81 -28.01
N ARG A 533 -0.91 -11.45 -28.29
CA ARG A 533 0.41 -10.86 -28.09
C ARG A 533 0.66 -9.60 -28.93
N GLU A 534 0.02 -9.46 -30.08
CA GLU A 534 0.26 -8.33 -30.99
C GLU A 534 -0.56 -7.09 -30.59
N GLY A 535 -1.75 -7.30 -30.00
CA GLY A 535 -2.60 -6.20 -29.60
C GLY A 535 -4.06 -6.59 -29.41
N ALA A 536 -4.92 -5.63 -29.66
CA ALA A 536 -6.36 -5.84 -29.75
C ALA A 536 -6.81 -5.79 -31.22
N SER A 537 -7.61 -6.76 -31.65
CA SER A 537 -8.15 -6.83 -33.00
C SER A 537 -9.66 -7.10 -32.99
N ALA A 538 -10.38 -6.56 -33.97
CA ALA A 538 -11.79 -6.88 -34.16
C ALA A 538 -12.18 -6.80 -35.63
N LYS A 539 -13.05 -7.72 -36.04
CA LYS A 539 -13.69 -7.69 -37.36
C LYS A 539 -14.87 -6.71 -37.32
N THR A 540 -14.75 -5.63 -38.08
CA THR A 540 -15.79 -4.58 -38.18
C THR A 540 -16.47 -4.62 -39.55
N GLY A 541 -17.78 -4.40 -39.58
CA GLY A 541 -18.59 -4.37 -40.81
C GLY A 541 -19.77 -5.34 -40.79
N SER A 542 -20.79 -5.04 -41.60
CA SER A 542 -21.97 -5.89 -41.80
C SER A 542 -21.99 -6.42 -43.24
N GLY A 543 -22.19 -7.73 -43.41
CA GLY A 543 -22.28 -8.37 -44.73
C GLY A 543 -20.94 -8.75 -45.36
N ARG A 544 -20.84 -8.69 -46.71
CA ARG A 544 -19.69 -9.20 -47.51
C ARG A 544 -18.38 -8.43 -47.33
N LYS A 545 -18.39 -7.26 -46.71
CA LYS A 545 -17.20 -6.40 -46.56
C LYS A 545 -16.85 -6.28 -45.07
N THR A 546 -16.12 -7.26 -44.57
CA THR A 546 -15.56 -7.25 -43.21
C THR A 546 -14.14 -6.68 -43.28
N THR A 547 -13.88 -5.61 -42.54
CA THR A 547 -12.54 -5.04 -42.39
C THR A 547 -12.03 -5.37 -41.00
N GLU A 548 -10.87 -6.01 -40.93
CA GLU A 548 -10.15 -6.25 -39.69
C GLU A 548 -9.48 -4.95 -39.26
N ARG A 549 -9.72 -4.54 -38.02
CA ARG A 549 -9.05 -3.41 -37.38
C ARG A 549 -8.15 -3.97 -36.29
N GLU A 550 -6.96 -3.37 -36.18
CA GLU A 550 -5.94 -3.74 -35.21
C GLU A 550 -5.47 -2.51 -34.44
N LEU A 551 -5.13 -2.73 -33.17
CA LEU A 551 -4.54 -1.75 -32.26
C LEU A 551 -3.38 -2.42 -31.51
N PRO A 552 -2.13 -2.18 -31.94
CA PRO A 552 -0.96 -2.71 -31.26
C PRO A 552 -0.87 -2.20 -29.81
N TRP A 553 -0.28 -2.98 -28.91
CA TRP A 553 -0.14 -2.59 -27.50
C TRP A 553 0.59 -1.25 -27.30
N GLY A 554 1.61 -0.97 -28.11
CA GLY A 554 2.36 0.30 -28.06
C GLY A 554 1.60 1.51 -28.57
N GLU A 555 0.45 1.30 -29.23
CA GLU A 555 -0.41 2.37 -29.73
C GLU A 555 -1.70 2.52 -28.91
N LEU A 556 -1.91 1.71 -27.87
CA LEU A 556 -3.08 1.81 -27.01
C LEU A 556 -2.99 3.08 -26.15
N ALA A 557 -4.04 3.91 -26.19
CA ALA A 557 -4.20 5.02 -25.25
C ALA A 557 -5.09 4.59 -24.06
N PRO A 558 -5.23 5.42 -22.99
CA PRO A 558 -6.08 5.11 -21.85
C PRO A 558 -7.50 4.70 -22.24
N VAL A 559 -7.93 3.58 -21.68
CA VAL A 559 -9.26 3.00 -21.88
C VAL A 559 -10.29 3.88 -21.19
N ARG A 560 -11.40 4.20 -21.88
CA ARG A 560 -12.50 4.99 -21.30
C ARG A 560 -13.76 4.17 -21.16
N VAL A 561 -14.40 4.28 -20.01
CA VAL A 561 -15.72 3.67 -19.75
C VAL A 561 -16.75 4.79 -19.69
N ALA A 562 -17.63 4.85 -20.69
CA ALA A 562 -18.67 5.86 -20.80
C ALA A 562 -19.87 5.32 -21.57
N ASP A 563 -21.07 5.82 -21.26
CA ASP A 563 -22.31 5.55 -22.00
C ASP A 563 -22.64 4.06 -22.21
N GLY A 564 -22.20 3.18 -21.31
CA GLY A 564 -22.44 1.74 -21.41
C GLY A 564 -21.42 0.99 -22.29
N PHE A 565 -20.31 1.63 -22.66
CA PHE A 565 -19.26 1.05 -23.49
C PHE A 565 -17.88 1.19 -22.83
N VAL A 566 -17.00 0.23 -23.16
CA VAL A 566 -15.56 0.38 -23.03
C VAL A 566 -15.02 0.79 -24.39
N SER A 567 -14.39 1.96 -24.45
CA SER A 567 -13.84 2.54 -25.67
C SER A 567 -12.31 2.51 -25.64
N LEU A 568 -11.72 1.97 -26.70
CA LEU A 568 -10.27 1.89 -26.90
C LEU A 568 -9.84 2.92 -27.94
N TYR A 569 -8.76 3.65 -27.65
CA TYR A 569 -8.26 4.74 -28.49
C TYR A 569 -6.82 4.47 -28.91
N ARG A 570 -6.41 5.09 -30.02
CA ARG A 570 -5.02 5.10 -30.48
C ARG A 570 -4.28 6.28 -29.88
N ALA A 571 -3.08 6.06 -29.36
CA ALA A 571 -2.21 7.12 -28.84
C ALA A 571 -1.87 8.11 -29.96
N GLY A 572 -2.06 9.40 -29.70
CA GLY A 572 -1.94 10.46 -30.72
C GLY A 572 -3.03 10.46 -31.80
N GLY A 573 -4.01 9.56 -31.71
CA GLY A 573 -5.17 9.51 -32.60
C GLY A 573 -6.21 10.59 -32.31
N GLY A 574 -7.18 10.73 -33.22
CA GLY A 574 -8.33 11.61 -33.02
C GLY A 574 -9.27 11.15 -31.89
N PRO A 575 -10.35 11.90 -31.62
CA PRO A 575 -11.30 11.60 -30.54
C PRO A 575 -12.19 10.38 -30.82
N GLU A 576 -12.05 9.74 -31.99
CA GLU A 576 -12.83 8.56 -32.37
C GLU A 576 -12.20 7.28 -31.81
N PRO A 577 -12.99 6.42 -31.13
CA PRO A 577 -12.48 5.15 -30.63
C PRO A 577 -12.20 4.17 -31.78
N VAL A 578 -11.10 3.43 -31.66
CA VAL A 578 -10.75 2.34 -32.58
C VAL A 578 -11.72 1.17 -32.40
N PHE A 579 -12.02 0.84 -31.14
CA PHE A 579 -12.99 -0.19 -30.76
C PHE A 579 -13.95 0.33 -29.69
N GLN A 580 -15.20 -0.12 -29.75
CA GLN A 580 -16.20 0.06 -28.71
C GLN A 580 -16.81 -1.28 -28.34
N VAL A 581 -16.66 -1.68 -27.08
CA VAL A 581 -17.20 -2.94 -26.55
C VAL A 581 -18.34 -2.61 -25.60
N PRO A 582 -19.59 -3.02 -25.89
CA PRO A 582 -20.70 -2.79 -24.96
C PRO A 582 -20.47 -3.51 -23.64
N LEU A 583 -20.70 -2.84 -22.51
CA LEU A 583 -20.59 -3.42 -21.15
C LEU A 583 -21.55 -4.58 -20.91
N GLY A 584 -22.58 -4.74 -21.75
CA GLY A 584 -23.48 -5.90 -21.73
C GLY A 584 -22.87 -7.17 -22.32
N ARG A 585 -21.70 -7.09 -22.96
CA ARG A 585 -20.96 -8.28 -23.43
C ARG A 585 -20.24 -8.92 -22.25
N GLY A 586 -20.26 -10.24 -22.19
CA GLY A 586 -19.55 -11.00 -21.15
C GLY A 586 -18.08 -10.59 -21.11
N ASN A 587 -17.57 -10.34 -19.91
CA ASN A 587 -16.21 -9.93 -19.61
C ASN A 587 -15.78 -8.55 -20.14
N ALA A 588 -16.66 -7.78 -20.76
CA ALA A 588 -16.34 -6.41 -21.19
C ALA A 588 -15.95 -5.51 -20.01
N VAL A 589 -16.51 -5.78 -18.83
CA VAL A 589 -16.21 -5.07 -17.58
C VAL A 589 -14.76 -5.27 -17.10
N LEU A 590 -14.07 -6.32 -17.57
CA LEU A 590 -12.69 -6.63 -17.21
C LEU A 590 -11.67 -5.82 -18.01
N LEU A 591 -12.05 -5.30 -19.20
CA LEU A 591 -11.16 -4.61 -20.13
C LEU A 591 -10.40 -3.42 -19.51
N PRO A 592 -10.99 -2.56 -18.66
CA PRO A 592 -10.27 -1.44 -18.05
C PRO A 592 -9.09 -1.86 -17.16
N ALA A 593 -9.14 -3.05 -16.54
CA ALA A 593 -8.04 -3.58 -15.75
C ALA A 593 -7.09 -4.46 -16.59
N LEU A 594 -7.65 -5.26 -17.50
CA LEU A 594 -6.90 -6.22 -18.32
C LEU A 594 -5.99 -5.53 -19.35
N LEU A 595 -6.49 -4.51 -20.06
CA LEU A 595 -5.75 -3.90 -21.16
C LEU A 595 -4.49 -3.15 -20.72
N PRO A 596 -4.49 -2.34 -19.63
CA PRO A 596 -3.25 -1.73 -19.12
C PRO A 596 -2.22 -2.75 -18.64
N ALA A 597 -2.66 -3.85 -18.02
CA ALA A 597 -1.77 -4.91 -17.57
C ALA A 597 -1.07 -5.59 -18.75
N LEU A 598 -1.82 -5.92 -19.83
CA LEU A 598 -1.26 -6.49 -21.04
C LEU A 598 -0.35 -5.51 -21.80
N ALA A 599 -0.75 -4.24 -21.92
CA ALA A 599 0.08 -3.22 -22.55
C ALA A 599 1.41 -3.06 -21.82
N ARG A 600 1.40 -3.02 -20.49
CA ARG A 600 2.62 -2.97 -19.66
C ARG A 600 3.50 -4.19 -19.86
N LEU A 601 2.92 -5.39 -19.89
CA LEU A 601 3.66 -6.64 -20.12
C LEU A 601 4.42 -6.63 -21.45
N PHE A 602 3.77 -6.22 -22.54
CA PHE A 602 4.35 -6.32 -23.89
C PHE A 602 5.15 -5.09 -24.32
N THR A 603 4.97 -3.94 -23.69
CA THR A 603 5.69 -2.70 -24.06
C THR A 603 6.70 -2.23 -23.02
N GLY A 604 6.60 -2.71 -21.77
CA GLY A 604 7.38 -2.22 -20.64
C GLY A 604 6.99 -0.80 -20.18
N ARG A 605 5.97 -0.17 -20.79
CA ARG A 605 5.53 1.20 -20.46
C ARG A 605 4.18 1.20 -19.76
N PRO A 606 3.96 2.07 -18.75
CA PRO A 606 2.63 2.35 -18.27
C PRO A 606 1.80 3.06 -19.37
N LEU A 607 0.48 2.93 -19.31
CA LEU A 607 -0.43 3.76 -20.10
C LEU A 607 -0.61 5.09 -19.37
N ASP A 608 -0.03 6.17 -19.91
CA ASP A 608 -0.10 7.54 -19.37
C ASP A 608 -1.48 8.17 -19.49
#